data_AF-A0A6L5XX29-F1
#
_entry.id   AF-A0A6L5XX29-F1
#
_cell.length_a   1.000
_cell.length_b   1.000
_cell.length_c   1.000
_cell.angle_alpha   90.00
_cell.angle_beta   90.00
_cell.angle_gamma   90.00
#
_symmetry.space_group_name_H-M   'P 1'
#
loop_
_entity.id
_entity.type
_entity.pdbx_description
1 polymer ?
#
loop_
_entity_poly.entity_id
_entity_poly.type
_entity_poly.pdbx_seq_one_letter_code
_entity_poly.pdbx_strand_id
1 'polypeptide(L)' 'MDKYKKDINEAQIKWILQEIKKARAQGMEVMIDGIYCKNPEEEKTLLVVREEETFMQDYIGDDNGNIIGIAFDKIKIKNK' A
#
# COMPACT_ATOMS: atom_id res chain seq x y z
N MET A 1 -7.55 -21.51 -12.82
CA MET A 1 -7.04 -20.14 -13.07
C MET A 1 -6.68 -19.42 -11.77
N ASP A 2 -7.01 -19.98 -10.61
CA ASP A 2 -6.90 -19.33 -9.29
C ASP A 2 -5.48 -19.25 -8.72
N LYS A 3 -4.63 -20.24 -9.03
CA LYS A 3 -3.23 -20.24 -8.57
C LYS A 3 -2.45 -19.01 -9.06
N TYR A 4 -2.62 -18.65 -10.34
CA TYR A 4 -1.93 -17.52 -10.94
C TYR A 4 -2.35 -16.16 -10.33
N LYS A 5 -3.64 -15.99 -9.98
CA LYS A 5 -4.12 -14.78 -9.30
C LYS A 5 -3.56 -14.67 -7.88
N LYS A 6 -3.52 -15.78 -7.16
CA LYS A 6 -2.96 -15.83 -5.81
C LYS A 6 -1.47 -15.44 -5.80
N ASP A 7 -0.68 -16.00 -6.72
CA ASP A 7 0.76 -15.71 -6.79
C ASP A 7 1.03 -14.23 -7.13
N ILE A 8 0.19 -13.61 -7.98
CA ILE A 8 0.27 -12.17 -8.32
C ILE A 8 -0.04 -11.31 -7.08
N ASN A 9 -1.07 -11.67 -6.31
CA ASN A 9 -1.47 -10.91 -5.12
C ASN A 9 -0.41 -11.01 -4.01
N GLU A 10 0.18 -12.18 -3.79
CA GLU A 10 1.29 -12.36 -2.85
C GLU A 10 2.51 -11.52 -3.23
N ALA A 11 2.86 -11.48 -4.52
CA ALA A 11 3.96 -10.64 -5.01
C ALA A 11 3.67 -9.14 -4.81
N GLN A 12 2.44 -8.70 -5.07
CA GLN A 12 2.02 -7.32 -4.88
C GLN A 12 2.05 -6.91 -3.41
N ILE A 13 1.51 -7.73 -2.51
CA ILE A 13 1.54 -7.47 -1.05
C ILE A 13 2.99 -7.40 -0.56
N LYS A 14 3.85 -8.32 -1.04
CA LYS A 14 5.28 -8.31 -0.68
C LYS A 14 5.97 -7.03 -1.13
N TRP A 15 5.65 -6.53 -2.33
CA TRP A 15 6.16 -5.25 -2.82
C TRP A 15 5.70 -4.08 -1.94
N ILE A 16 4.40 -3.99 -1.63
CA ILE A 16 3.84 -2.92 -0.77
C ILE A 16 4.53 -2.92 0.60
N LEU A 17 4.65 -4.08 1.25
CA LEU A 17 5.30 -4.20 2.56
C LEU A 17 6.79 -3.77 2.52
N GLN A 18 7.48 -3.99 1.40
CA GLN A 18 8.86 -3.53 1.24
C GLN A 18 8.95 -2.01 1.11
N GLU A 19 8.07 -1.39 0.34
CA GLU A 19 8.03 0.07 0.18
C GLU A 19 7.64 0.77 1.49
N ILE A 20 6.65 0.23 2.20
CA ILE A 20 6.28 0.67 3.55
C ILE A 20 7.48 0.61 4.50
N LYS A 21 8.21 -0.50 4.51
CA LYS A 21 9.40 -0.63 5.36
C LYS A 21 10.47 0.42 5.04
N LYS A 22 10.68 0.75 3.76
CA LYS A 22 11.62 1.80 3.33
C LYS A 22 11.15 3.18 3.79
N ALA A 23 9.89 3.51 3.56
CA ALA A 23 9.29 4.77 3.98
C ALA A 23 9.39 4.98 5.50
N ARG A 24 9.07 3.96 6.29
CA ARG A 24 9.23 4.00 7.76
C ARG A 24 10.67 4.22 8.19
N ALA A 25 11.64 3.60 7.52
CA ALA A 25 13.06 3.82 7.81
C ALA A 25 13.51 5.25 7.48
N GLN A 26 12.81 5.94 6.58
CA GLN A 26 13.02 7.34 6.23
C GLN A 26 12.21 8.32 7.09
N GLY A 27 11.43 7.82 8.07
CA GLY A 27 10.56 8.64 8.91
C GLY A 27 9.30 9.13 8.21
N MET A 28 8.94 8.54 7.07
CA MET A 28 7.78 8.94 6.29
C MET A 28 6.49 8.33 6.85
N GLU A 29 5.39 9.06 6.65
CA GLU A 29 4.05 8.59 6.98
C GLU A 29 3.57 7.55 5.96
N VAL A 30 2.70 6.65 6.42
CA VAL A 30 2.14 5.58 5.58
C VAL A 30 0.62 5.64 5.69
N MET A 31 -0.04 5.76 4.55
CA MET A 31 -1.49 5.77 4.44
C MET A 31 -1.94 4.61 3.55
N ILE A 32 -2.96 3.87 3.96
CA ILE A 32 -3.55 2.79 3.16
C ILE A 32 -5.05 3.06 3.05
N ASP A 33 -5.54 3.29 1.82
CA ASP A 33 -6.95 3.59 1.53
C ASP A 33 -7.51 4.72 2.40
N GLY A 34 -6.77 5.83 2.46
CA GLY A 34 -7.10 6.99 3.29
C GLY A 34 -6.90 6.83 4.80
N ILE A 35 -6.40 5.67 5.28
CA ILE A 35 -6.16 5.43 6.71
C ILE A 35 -4.66 5.52 7.01
N TYR A 36 -4.28 6.47 7.87
CA TYR A 36 -2.91 6.54 8.39
C TYR A 36 -2.61 5.38 9.32
N CYS A 37 -1.67 4.54 8.91
CA CYS A 37 -1.17 3.44 9.72
C CYS A 37 -0.16 3.99 10.73
N LYS A 38 -0.18 3.46 11.96
CA LYS A 38 0.79 3.81 13.01
C LYS A 38 1.83 2.73 13.23
N ASN A 39 1.53 1.48 12.87
CA ASN A 39 2.40 0.35 13.12
C ASN A 39 2.30 -0.70 12.00
N PRO A 40 3.28 -1.62 11.91
CA PRO A 40 3.29 -2.66 10.90
C PRO A 40 2.16 -3.70 10.99
N GLU A 41 1.49 -3.83 12.13
CA GLU A 41 0.36 -4.75 12.27
C GLU A 41 -0.87 -4.20 11.55
N GLU A 42 -1.18 -2.92 11.72
CA GLU A 42 -2.25 -2.22 10.99
C GLU A 42 -2.04 -2.30 9.46
N GLU A 43 -0.81 -2.09 9.00
CA GLU A 43 -0.43 -2.17 7.58
C GLU A 43 -0.73 -3.56 7.01
N LYS A 44 -0.30 -4.62 7.72
CA LYS A 44 -0.56 -6.00 7.32
C LYS A 44 -2.05 -6.34 7.35
N THR A 45 -2.77 -5.95 8.40
CA THR A 45 -4.20 -6.23 8.52
C THR A 45 -4.98 -5.59 7.39
N LEU A 46 -4.70 -4.33 7.06
CA LEU A 46 -5.38 -3.65 5.95
C LEU A 46 -5.05 -4.31 4.61
N LEU A 47 -3.80 -4.70 4.35
CA LEU A 47 -3.43 -5.33 3.08
C LEU A 47 -4.00 -6.75 2.93
N VAL A 48 -3.93 -7.58 3.98
CA VAL A 48 -4.37 -8.99 3.95
C VAL A 48 -5.89 -9.12 3.86
N VAL A 49 -6.64 -8.28 4.59
CA VAL A 49 -8.12 -8.27 4.51
C VAL A 49 -8.61 -7.93 3.09
N ARG A 50 -7.74 -7.34 2.26
CA ARG A 50 -8.05 -6.77 0.94
C ARG A 50 -7.28 -7.46 -0.18
N GLU A 51 -6.87 -8.70 0.04
CA GLU A 51 -6.06 -9.55 -0.85
C GLU A 51 -6.57 -9.66 -2.30
N GLU A 52 -7.83 -9.32 -2.59
CA GLU A 52 -8.40 -9.36 -3.94
C GLU A 52 -8.27 -8.04 -4.72
N GLU A 53 -7.66 -7.00 -4.15
CA GLU A 53 -7.63 -5.66 -4.76
C GLU A 53 -6.23 -5.21 -5.21
N THR A 54 -6.19 -4.51 -6.34
CA THR A 54 -4.98 -3.87 -6.85
C THR A 54 -4.79 -2.52 -6.18
N PHE A 55 -3.57 -2.21 -5.75
CA PHE A 55 -3.22 -0.95 -5.11
C PHE A 55 -2.31 -0.11 -6.00
N MET A 56 -2.51 1.21 -5.99
CA MET A 56 -1.60 2.21 -6.55
C MET A 56 -0.80 2.86 -5.43
N GLN A 57 0.50 3.06 -5.66
CA GLN A 57 1.31 3.89 -4.77
C GLN A 57 1.22 5.35 -5.23
N ASP A 58 1.03 6.25 -4.27
CA ASP A 58 1.10 7.70 -4.45
C ASP A 58 2.00 8.34 -3.37
N TYR A 59 2.39 9.60 -3.59
CA TYR A 59 3.25 10.37 -2.69
C TYR A 59 2.48 11.50 -2.03
N ILE A 60 2.67 11.64 -0.72
CA ILE A 60 2.09 12.73 0.07
C ILE A 60 3.16 13.80 0.23
N GLY A 61 2.87 15.01 -0.24
CA GLY A 61 3.73 16.19 -0.11
C GLY A 61 3.29 17.14 1.01
N ASP A 62 4.23 17.90 1.56
CA ASP A 62 3.92 19.08 2.38
C ASP A 62 3.75 20.35 1.51
N ASP A 63 3.37 21.46 2.13
CA ASP A 63 3.21 22.76 1.46
C ASP A 63 4.51 23.32 0.88
N ASN A 64 5.67 22.77 1.27
CA ASN A 64 6.98 23.16 0.78
C ASN A 64 7.45 22.30 -0.41
N GLY A 65 6.64 21.32 -0.83
CA GLY A 65 6.97 20.38 -1.91
C GLY A 65 7.87 19.22 -1.49
N ASN A 66 8.06 18.98 -0.20
CA ASN A 66 8.79 17.83 0.31
C ASN A 66 7.86 16.61 0.39
N ILE A 67 8.37 15.44 0.02
CA ILE A 67 7.64 14.19 0.21
C ILE A 67 7.72 13.78 1.68
N ILE A 68 6.57 13.73 2.35
CA ILE A 68 6.44 13.39 3.77
C ILE A 68 5.82 12.00 4.00
N GLY A 69 5.20 11.42 2.97
CA GLY A 69 4.51 10.13 3.12
C GLY A 69 4.32 9.39 1.81
N ILE A 70 3.93 8.13 1.94
CA ILE A 70 3.44 7.30 0.84
C ILE A 70 2.01 6.83 1.13
N ALA A 71 1.19 6.82 0.09
CA ALA A 71 -0.18 6.33 0.13
C ALA A 71 -0.33 5.09 -0.76
N PHE A 72 -1.10 4.11 -0.29
CA PHE A 72 -1.52 2.96 -1.09
C PHE A 72 -3.04 2.96 -1.22
N ASP A 73 -3.53 3.35 -2.38
CA ASP A 73 -4.97 3.44 -2.66
C ASP A 73 -5.44 2.33 -3.57
N LYS A 74 -6.66 1.86 -3.33
CA LYS A 74 -7.26 0.80 -4.13
C LYS A 74 -7.67 1.32 -5.49
N ILE A 75 -7.35 0.53 -6.51
CA ILE A 75 -7.85 0.74 -7.86
C ILE A 75 -8.99 -0.25 -8.09
N LYS A 76 -10.22 0.26 -8.18
CA LYS A 76 -11.33 -0.52 -8.72
C LYS A 76 -11.15 -0.66 -10.22
N ILE A 77 -10.63 -1.80 -10.67
CA ILE A 77 -10.64 -2.15 -12.09
C ILE A 77 -12.10 -2.43 -12.46
N LYS A 78 -12.78 -1.47 -13.09
CA LYS A 78 -14.09 -1.72 -13.70
C LYS A 78 -13.87 -2.69 -14.86
N ASN A 79 -14.21 -3.96 -14.65
CA ASN A 79 -14.39 -4.90 -15.77
C ASN A 79 -15.52 -4.34 -16.64
N LYS A 80 -15.18 -4.03 -17.90
CA LYS A 80 -16.09 -3.52 -18.91
C LYS A 80 -16.64 -4.65 -19.74
#